data_AF-A0A101MHT2-F1
#
_entry.id   AF-A0A101MHT2-F1
#
_cell.length_a   1.000
_cell.length_b   1.000
_cell.length_c   1.000
_cell.angle_alpha   90.00
_cell.angle_beta   90.00
_cell.angle_gamma   90.00
#
_symmetry.space_group_name_H-M   'P 1'
#
loop_
_entity.id
_entity.type
_entity.pdbx_description
1 polymer ?
#
loop_
_entity_poly.entity_id
_entity_poly.type
_entity_poly.pdbx_seq_one_letter_code
_entity_poly.pdbx_strand_id
1 'polypeptide(L)'
;MILSKVTGHNINNVVGIACGSLSRPDRPQSAFQHALLITTRNWLRKNELTEQTLSCFMQDPEYTSVDREILDGLGFQTVDDPEGFLKVDEQSIVLSIAPNVPVKHIIADIARPAVVIWFRVK
;
A
#
# COMPACT_ATOMS: atom_id res chain seq x y z
N MET A 1 31.72 -14.32 3.17
CA MET A 1 30.95 -13.65 4.24
C MET A 1 30.49 -12.29 3.73
N ILE A 2 29.45 -12.26 2.89
CA ILE A 2 28.90 -11.02 2.28
C ILE A 2 27.42 -10.85 2.66
N LEU A 3 26.72 -11.95 2.96
CA LEU A 3 25.32 -11.95 3.39
C LEU A 3 25.10 -11.36 4.80
N SER A 4 26.12 -11.24 5.64
CA SER A 4 25.99 -10.63 6.98
C SER A 4 25.93 -9.10 6.96
N LYS A 5 26.07 -8.46 5.79
CA LYS A 5 25.99 -7.01 5.60
C LYS A 5 24.83 -6.55 4.73
N VAL A 6 23.97 -7.45 4.26
CA VAL A 6 22.72 -7.04 3.62
C VAL A 6 21.73 -6.75 4.74
N THR A 7 21.77 -5.52 5.27
CA THR A 7 20.64 -5.00 6.04
C THR A 7 19.46 -4.96 5.10
N GLY A 8 18.44 -5.80 5.35
CA GLY A 8 17.19 -5.74 4.59
C GLY A 8 16.58 -4.35 4.67
N HIS A 9 15.69 -4.01 3.74
CA HIS A 9 14.94 -2.76 3.82
C HIS A 9 14.17 -2.72 5.14
N ASN A 10 14.36 -1.65 5.91
CA ASN A 10 13.51 -1.36 7.06
C ASN A 10 12.22 -0.76 6.55
N ILE A 11 11.08 -1.44 6.75
CA ILE A 11 9.80 -0.98 6.23
C ILE A 11 9.14 -0.08 7.27
N ASN A 12 8.84 1.16 6.89
CA ASN A 12 8.21 2.15 7.79
C ASN A 12 6.76 2.47 7.39
N ASN A 13 6.35 2.12 6.16
CA ASN A 13 5.03 2.43 5.66
C ASN A 13 4.53 1.39 4.63
N VAL A 14 3.20 1.32 4.51
CA VAL A 14 2.47 0.51 3.54
C VAL A 14 1.47 1.41 2.82
N VAL A 15 1.49 1.43 1.49
CA VAL A 15 0.64 2.31 0.67
C VAL A 15 -0.13 1.49 -0.36
N GLY A 16 -1.47 1.60 -0.34
CA GLY A 16 -2.34 1.07 -1.38
C GLY A 16 -2.79 2.15 -2.35
N ILE A 17 -2.59 1.95 -3.66
CA ILE A 17 -3.02 2.88 -4.71
C ILE A 17 -3.87 2.13 -5.74
N ALA A 18 -5.09 2.60 -6.00
CA ALA A 18 -6.01 2.00 -6.96
C ALA A 18 -6.43 0.56 -6.58
N CYS A 19 -6.95 0.39 -5.36
CA CYS A 19 -7.41 -0.89 -4.80
C CYS A 19 -8.93 -1.16 -4.98
N GLY A 20 -9.65 -0.18 -5.53
CA GLY A 20 -11.11 -0.15 -5.72
C GLY A 20 -11.91 -0.03 -4.43
N SER A 21 -13.17 0.34 -4.53
CA SER A 21 -14.08 0.46 -3.38
C SER A 21 -14.42 -0.92 -2.75
N LEU A 22 -14.43 -0.99 -1.42
CA LEU A 22 -14.91 -2.14 -0.63
C LEU A 22 -16.44 -2.23 -0.59
N SER A 23 -17.12 -1.10 -0.78
CA SER A 23 -18.59 -1.00 -0.75
C SER A 23 -19.28 -1.54 -2.01
N ARG A 24 -18.52 -1.93 -3.04
CA ARG A 24 -19.05 -2.46 -4.32
C ARG A 24 -19.15 -3.99 -4.30
N PRO A 25 -20.36 -4.57 -4.19
CA PRO A 25 -20.53 -6.02 -4.06
C PRO A 25 -20.17 -6.81 -5.33
N ASP A 26 -20.15 -6.15 -6.49
CA ASP A 26 -19.79 -6.74 -7.79
C ASP A 26 -18.27 -6.84 -8.03
N ARG A 27 -17.45 -6.35 -7.08
CA ARG A 27 -15.97 -6.29 -7.20
C ARG A 27 -15.27 -7.00 -6.04
N PRO A 28 -15.40 -8.34 -5.91
CA PRO A 28 -14.76 -9.09 -4.81
C PRO A 28 -13.23 -8.96 -4.81
N GLN A 29 -12.63 -8.59 -5.94
CA GLN A 29 -11.20 -8.35 -6.06
C GLN A 29 -10.73 -7.24 -5.12
N SER A 30 -11.53 -6.20 -4.88
CA SER A 30 -11.17 -5.13 -3.96
C SER A 30 -10.99 -5.67 -2.54
N ALA A 31 -11.86 -6.57 -2.08
CA ALA A 31 -11.69 -7.21 -0.77
C ALA A 31 -10.36 -7.97 -0.66
N PHE A 32 -9.95 -8.71 -1.69
CA PHE A 32 -8.67 -9.43 -1.68
C PHE A 32 -7.45 -8.49 -1.65
N GLN A 33 -7.52 -7.35 -2.34
CA GLN A 33 -6.44 -6.37 -2.37
C GLN A 33 -6.25 -5.71 -1.00
N HIS A 34 -7.34 -5.33 -0.33
CA HIS A 34 -7.27 -4.79 1.03
C HIS A 34 -6.83 -5.86 2.03
N ALA A 35 -7.33 -7.10 1.90
CA ALA A 35 -6.90 -8.22 2.73
C ALA A 35 -5.38 -8.44 2.64
N LEU A 36 -4.79 -8.35 1.44
CA LEU A 36 -3.34 -8.46 1.25
C LEU A 36 -2.56 -7.38 2.03
N LEU A 37 -3.02 -6.13 2.00
CA LEU A 37 -2.38 -5.03 2.73
C LEU A 37 -2.50 -5.20 4.25
N ILE A 38 -3.68 -5.62 4.72
CA ILE A 38 -3.92 -5.93 6.14
C ILE A 38 -3.00 -7.08 6.59
N THR A 39 -2.91 -8.15 5.79
CA THR A 39 -2.01 -9.29 6.06
C THR A 39 -0.57 -8.85 6.07
N THR A 40 -0.12 -8.04 5.11
CA THR A 40 1.24 -7.51 5.05
C THR A 40 1.57 -6.71 6.31
N ARG A 41 0.71 -5.76 6.70
CA ARG A 41 0.88 -4.96 7.91
C ARG A 41 0.95 -5.82 9.17
N ASN A 42 0.03 -6.77 9.32
CA ASN A 42 -0.01 -7.65 10.48
C ASN A 42 1.22 -8.55 10.54
N TRP A 43 1.70 -9.02 9.38
CA TRP A 43 2.92 -9.82 9.28
C TRP A 43 4.17 -9.00 9.65
N LEU A 44 4.31 -7.76 9.16
CA LEU A 44 5.42 -6.87 9.52
C LEU A 44 5.46 -6.61 11.03
N ARG A 45 4.32 -6.25 11.62
CA ARG A 45 4.20 -6.00 13.06
C ARG A 45 4.52 -7.24 13.90
N LYS A 46 4.00 -8.40 13.52
CA LYS A 46 4.20 -9.66 14.24
C LYS A 46 5.66 -10.11 14.27
N ASN A 47 6.42 -9.82 13.22
CA ASN A 47 7.81 -10.26 13.09
C ASN A 47 8.83 -9.16 13.46
N GLU A 48 8.39 -8.02 13.99
CA GLU A 48 9.27 -6.90 14.37
C GLU A 48 10.13 -6.39 13.19
N LEU A 49 9.60 -6.47 11.97
CA LEU A 49 10.28 -6.10 10.70
C LEU A 49 10.00 -4.65 10.27
N THR A 50 9.56 -3.83 11.21
CA THR A 50 9.17 -2.43 11.00
C THR A 50 9.63 -1.61 12.20
N GLU A 51 9.86 -0.32 12.01
CA GLU A 51 10.01 0.61 13.13
C GLU A 51 8.76 0.63 14.03
N GLN A 52 8.89 1.21 15.23
CA GLN A 52 7.83 1.25 16.24
C GLN A 52 6.49 1.80 15.72
N THR A 53 6.49 2.61 14.64
CA THR A 53 5.28 3.14 14.01
C THR A 53 5.24 2.82 12.52
N LEU A 54 4.51 1.76 12.16
CA LEU A 54 4.18 1.42 10.76
C LEU A 54 3.01 2.28 10.28
N SER A 55 3.25 3.23 9.38
CA SER A 55 2.19 4.02 8.73
C SER A 55 1.49 3.24 7.63
N CYS A 56 0.18 3.44 7.46
CA CYS A 56 -0.62 2.70 6.50
C CYS A 56 -1.58 3.65 5.79
N PHE A 57 -1.40 3.81 4.47
CA PHE A 57 -2.17 4.76 3.67
C PHE A 57 -2.90 4.08 2.52
N MET A 58 -4.06 4.62 2.14
CA MET A 58 -4.85 4.14 1.01
C MET A 58 -5.30 5.33 0.17
N GLN A 59 -5.12 5.24 -1.15
CA GLN A 59 -5.68 6.18 -2.11
C GLN A 59 -6.43 5.43 -3.21
N ASP A 60 -7.71 5.76 -3.35
CA ASP A 60 -8.52 5.40 -4.51
C ASP A 60 -9.62 6.46 -4.70
N PRO A 61 -9.71 7.11 -5.88
CA PRO A 61 -10.79 8.06 -6.18
C PRO A 61 -12.20 7.46 -6.05
N GLU A 62 -12.35 6.14 -6.11
CA GLU A 62 -13.65 5.47 -5.91
C GLU A 62 -14.05 5.33 -4.44
N TYR A 63 -13.19 5.66 -3.46
CA TYR A 63 -13.53 5.51 -2.05
C TYR A 63 -14.69 6.40 -1.62
N THR A 64 -15.74 5.75 -1.15
CA THR A 64 -16.92 6.34 -0.52
C THR A 64 -16.63 6.68 0.95
N SER A 65 -17.56 7.37 1.62
CA SER A 65 -17.47 7.59 3.07
C SER A 65 -17.45 6.27 3.85
N VAL A 66 -18.19 5.26 3.38
CA VAL A 66 -18.22 3.92 3.99
C VAL A 66 -16.88 3.23 3.87
N ASP A 67 -16.23 3.33 2.70
CA ASP A 67 -14.89 2.76 2.50
C ASP A 67 -13.89 3.41 3.45
N ARG A 68 -13.91 4.74 3.57
CA ARG A 68 -13.03 5.50 4.46
C ARG A 68 -13.22 5.08 5.92
N GLU A 69 -14.46 4.95 6.38
CA GLU A 69 -14.77 4.49 7.75
C GLU A 69 -14.26 3.08 8.02
N ILE A 70 -14.48 2.14 7.09
CA ILE A 70 -13.98 0.76 7.21
C ILE A 70 -12.44 0.75 7.28
N LEU A 71 -11.77 1.50 6.40
CA LEU A 71 -10.31 1.53 6.34
C LEU A 71 -9.69 2.18 7.58
N ASP A 72 -10.28 3.26 8.08
CA ASP A 72 -9.86 3.91 9.32
C ASP A 72 -9.98 2.94 10.52
N GLY A 73 -11.13 2.28 10.66
CA GLY A 73 -11.34 1.26 11.70
C GLY A 73 -10.39 0.05 11.57
N LEU A 74 -9.90 -0.22 10.36
CA LEU A 74 -8.88 -1.23 10.12
C LEU A 74 -7.46 -0.72 10.39
N GLY A 75 -7.23 0.58 10.61
CA GLY A 75 -5.94 1.20 10.86
C GLY A 75 -5.20 1.63 9.60
N PHE A 76 -5.94 2.02 8.55
CA PHE A 76 -5.43 2.62 7.32
C PHE A 76 -6.00 4.03 7.15
N GLN A 77 -5.12 5.02 7.00
CA GLN A 77 -5.54 6.38 6.70
C GLN A 77 -5.82 6.51 5.20
N THR A 78 -7.07 6.81 4.84
CA THR A 78 -7.39 7.19 3.46
C THR A 78 -6.93 8.62 3.18
N VAL A 79 -6.36 8.84 2.00
CA VAL A 79 -5.94 10.16 1.51
C VAL A 79 -6.55 10.41 0.13
N ASP A 80 -6.73 11.69 -0.22
CA ASP A 80 -7.32 12.07 -1.50
C ASP A 80 -6.29 11.99 -2.63
N ASP A 81 -6.74 11.77 -3.86
CA ASP A 81 -5.87 11.79 -5.04
C ASP A 81 -5.43 13.25 -5.35
N PRO A 82 -4.12 13.56 -5.48
CA PRO A 82 -2.95 12.68 -5.59
C PRO A 82 -2.04 12.56 -4.34
N GLU A 83 -2.54 12.83 -3.14
CA GLU A 83 -1.75 12.89 -1.90
C GLU A 83 -1.08 11.57 -1.51
N GLY A 84 -1.63 10.43 -1.93
CA GLY A 84 -1.07 9.09 -1.73
C GLY A 84 0.31 8.91 -2.32
N PHE A 85 0.64 9.59 -3.42
CA PHE A 85 2.00 9.58 -3.96
C PHE A 85 3.01 10.24 -3.01
N LEU A 86 2.58 11.23 -2.23
CA LEU A 86 3.42 11.89 -1.21
C LEU A 86 3.67 11.01 0.02
N LYS A 87 2.94 9.89 0.14
CA LYS A 87 3.10 8.92 1.23
C LYS A 87 4.09 7.79 0.89
N VAL A 88 4.60 7.77 -0.34
CA VAL A 88 5.56 6.76 -0.79
C VAL A 88 6.98 7.29 -0.59
N ASP A 89 7.84 6.48 0.02
CA ASP A 89 9.28 6.70 0.19
C ASP A 89 10.06 5.42 -0.18
N GLU A 90 11.39 5.46 0.01
CA GLU A 90 12.28 4.32 -0.27
C GLU A 90 12.06 3.10 0.65
N GLN A 91 11.35 3.28 1.77
CA GLN A 91 11.04 2.25 2.77
C GLN A 91 9.62 1.70 2.62
N SER A 92 8.87 2.16 1.62
CA SER A 92 7.50 1.72 1.37
C SER A 92 7.39 0.31 0.82
N ILE A 93 6.30 -0.35 1.23
CA ILE A 93 5.62 -1.37 0.41
C ILE A 93 4.45 -0.70 -0.31
N VAL A 94 4.45 -0.75 -1.64
CA VAL A 94 3.36 -0.22 -2.47
C VAL A 94 2.58 -1.36 -3.13
N LEU A 95 1.25 -1.38 -2.95
CA LEU A 95 0.35 -2.20 -3.76
C LEU A 95 -0.36 -1.30 -4.78
N SER A 96 -0.27 -1.63 -6.06
CA SER A 96 -1.06 -0.95 -7.10
C SER A 96 -1.58 -1.89 -8.18
N ILE A 97 -2.90 -1.94 -8.32
CA ILE A 97 -3.60 -3.03 -9.02
C ILE A 97 -4.25 -2.57 -10.32
N ALA A 98 -5.19 -1.63 -10.27
CA ALA A 98 -5.92 -1.17 -11.45
C ALA A 98 -5.83 0.35 -11.64
N PRO A 99 -4.63 0.96 -11.66
CA PRO A 99 -4.51 2.40 -11.83
C PRO A 99 -4.86 2.82 -13.25
N ASN A 100 -5.50 3.98 -13.39
CA ASN A 100 -5.72 4.68 -14.65
C ASN A 100 -4.58 5.68 -14.99
N VAL A 101 -3.55 5.75 -14.16
CA VAL A 101 -2.36 6.61 -14.29
C VAL A 101 -1.08 5.77 -14.20
N PRO A 102 0.08 6.27 -14.68
CA PRO A 102 1.32 5.49 -14.71
C PRO A 102 2.00 5.42 -13.33
N VAL A 103 1.31 4.88 -12.32
CA VAL A 103 1.79 4.77 -10.92
C VAL A 103 3.22 4.24 -10.84
N LYS A 104 3.55 3.21 -11.62
CA LYS A 104 4.88 2.58 -11.64
C LYS A 104 5.99 3.54 -12.04
N HIS A 105 5.76 4.38 -13.05
CA HIS A 105 6.73 5.38 -13.49
C HIS A 105 6.86 6.49 -12.45
N ILE A 106 5.73 6.94 -11.91
CA ILE A 106 5.69 7.99 -10.88
C ILE A 106 6.50 7.55 -9.65
N ILE A 107 6.16 6.41 -9.04
CA ILE A 107 6.84 5.96 -7.80
C ILE A 107 8.31 5.59 -8.03
N ALA A 108 8.66 5.12 -9.24
CA ALA A 108 10.05 4.84 -9.59
C ALA A 108 10.89 6.11 -9.78
N ASP A 109 10.26 7.22 -10.17
CA ASP A 109 10.94 8.51 -10.32
C ASP A 109 11.05 9.24 -8.97
N ILE A 110 9.96 9.29 -8.19
CA ILE A 110 9.91 10.12 -6.99
C ILE A 110 10.51 9.46 -5.74
N ALA A 111 10.39 8.14 -5.58
CA ALA A 111 10.63 7.49 -4.28
C ALA A 111 11.46 6.19 -4.35
N ARG A 112 11.28 5.36 -5.38
CA ARG A 112 11.92 4.03 -5.52
C ARG A 112 11.68 3.14 -4.30
N PRO A 113 10.41 2.77 -4.03
CA PRO A 113 10.04 2.00 -2.85
C PRO A 113 10.70 0.62 -2.80
N ALA A 114 10.94 0.14 -1.58
CA ALA A 114 11.57 -1.15 -1.31
C ALA A 114 10.84 -2.33 -1.97
N VAL A 115 9.50 -2.31 -1.97
CA VAL A 115 8.68 -3.35 -2.57
C VAL A 115 7.55 -2.73 -3.37
N VAL A 116 7.36 -3.20 -4.60
CA VAL A 116 6.17 -2.90 -5.39
C VAL A 116 5.46 -4.19 -5.77
N ILE A 117 4.19 -4.29 -5.37
CA ILE A 117 3.28 -5.35 -5.74
C ILE A 117 2.30 -4.76 -6.76
N TRP A 118 2.25 -5.34 -7.95
CA TRP A 118 1.33 -4.91 -9.00
C TRP A 118 0.80 -6.08 -9.81
N PHE A 119 -0.26 -5.84 -10.58
CA PHE A 119 -0.61 -6.78 -11.65
C PHE A 119 0.40 -6.69 -12.80
N ARG A 120 0.77 -7.88 -13.29
CA ARG A 120 1.51 -8.03 -14.53
C ARG A 120 0.62 -7.59 -15.68
N VAL A 121 0.98 -6.48 -16.30
CA VAL A 121 0.42 -6.11 -17.60
C VAL A 121 1.01 -7.09 -18.62
N LYS A 122 0.16 -7.70 -19.44
CA LYS A 122 0.60 -8.56 -20.55
C LYS A 122 1.20 -7.74 -21.66
#